data_AF-A0A1Q7VWA8-F1
#
_entry.id   AF-A0A1Q7VWA8-F1
#
_cell.length_a   1.000
_cell.length_b   1.000
_cell.length_c   1.000
_cell.angle_alpha   90.00
_cell.angle_beta   90.00
_cell.angle_gamma   90.00
#
_symmetry.space_group_name_H-M   'P 1'
#
loop_
_entity.id
_entity.type
_entity.pdbx_description
1 polymer ?
#
loop_
_entity_poly.entity_id
_entity_poly.type
_entity_poly.pdbx_seq_one_letter_code
_entity_poly.pdbx_strand_id
1 'polypeptide(L)'
;MNTIITVWAGGWLVVTAGLTVAAGRIGVARTAAWLVVLGLFLLALEEPVLTLWLASTGPRGDRDGMAGLVTPMARAHVLDAAVFGLTAAVLLGRLALTAFRRGHRWAHRILRWGLAVAVATEAATVLFVSSRGLPLPGPGGTAGRAGLGWQPIAVGLLAWALGLWVARTVPAPQPRTAPKREE
;
A
#
# COMPACT_ATOMS: atom_id res chain seq x y z
N MET A 1 13.18 -18.25 6.19
CA MET A 1 12.60 -17.02 5.59
C MET A 1 11.17 -16.73 6.06
N ASN A 2 10.24 -17.69 6.07
CA ASN A 2 8.84 -17.46 6.46
C ASN A 2 8.66 -16.82 7.87
N THR A 3 9.48 -17.22 8.85
CA THR A 3 9.44 -16.68 10.21
C THR A 3 9.78 -15.19 10.27
N ILE A 4 10.77 -14.72 9.49
CA ILE A 4 11.20 -13.32 9.51
C ILE A 4 10.10 -12.42 8.95
N ILE A 5 9.52 -12.80 7.80
CA ILE A 5 8.42 -12.05 7.17
C ILE A 5 7.17 -12.05 8.06
N THR A 6 6.88 -13.17 8.72
CA THR A 6 5.75 -13.27 9.65
C THR A 6 5.96 -12.38 10.88
N VAL A 7 7.16 -12.39 11.48
CA VAL A 7 7.50 -11.51 12.61
C VAL A 7 7.46 -10.04 12.20
N TRP A 8 7.99 -9.71 11.02
CA TRP A 8 7.98 -8.36 10.47
C TRP A 8 6.55 -7.86 10.23
N ALA A 9 5.70 -8.66 9.58
CA ALA A 9 4.29 -8.33 9.35
C ALA A 9 3.52 -8.24 10.69
N GLY A 10 3.81 -9.13 11.64
CA GLY A 10 3.24 -9.10 12.99
C GLY A 10 3.62 -7.82 13.73
N GLY A 11 4.88 -7.38 13.63
CA GLY A 11 5.34 -6.10 14.20
C GLY A 11 4.57 -4.91 13.63
N TRP A 12 4.40 -4.86 12.30
CA TRP A 12 3.60 -3.80 11.67
C TRP A 12 2.13 -3.87 12.02
N LEU A 13 1.55 -5.08 12.15
CA LEU A 13 0.18 -5.25 12.61
C LEU A 13 -0.02 -4.68 14.02
N VAL A 14 0.94 -4.90 14.93
CA VAL A 14 0.93 -4.30 16.27
C VAL A 14 1.01 -2.78 16.19
N VAL A 15 1.86 -2.22 15.32
CA VAL A 15 1.93 -0.76 15.09
C VAL A 15 0.60 -0.22 14.56
N THR A 16 0.01 -0.88 13.56
CA THR A 16 -1.30 -0.53 12.99
C THR A 16 -2.38 -0.52 14.08
N ALA A 17 -2.50 -1.61 14.84
CA ALA A 17 -3.47 -1.72 15.93
C ALA A 17 -3.24 -0.66 17.02
N GLY A 18 -1.99 -0.46 17.43
CA GLY A 18 -1.60 0.54 18.42
C GLY A 18 -1.97 1.96 18.00
N LEU A 19 -1.70 2.33 16.74
CA LEU A 19 -2.11 3.63 16.18
C LEU A 19 -3.63 3.77 16.21
N THR A 20 -4.38 2.76 15.75
CA THR A 20 -5.85 2.80 15.74
C THR A 20 -6.43 2.97 17.15
N VAL A 21 -5.93 2.24 18.14
CA VAL A 21 -6.39 2.35 19.54
C VAL A 21 -6.02 3.70 20.15
N ALA A 22 -4.83 4.23 19.83
CA ALA A 22 -4.36 5.52 20.33
C ALA A 22 -4.94 6.74 19.59
N ALA A 23 -5.84 6.55 18.62
CA ALA A 23 -6.35 7.62 17.76
C ALA A 23 -6.92 8.81 18.51
N GLY A 24 -7.67 8.56 19.60
CA GLY A 24 -8.25 9.61 20.43
C GLY A 24 -7.22 10.47 21.17
N ARG A 25 -6.05 9.90 21.50
CA ARG A 25 -4.96 10.60 22.21
C ARG A 25 -4.05 11.37 21.25
N ILE A 26 -3.76 10.80 20.08
CA ILE A 26 -2.82 11.36 19.10
C ILE A 26 -3.51 12.37 18.15
N GLY A 27 -4.84 12.28 18.06
CA GLY A 27 -5.67 13.02 17.13
C GLY A 27 -6.10 12.12 15.98
N VAL A 28 -7.41 11.99 15.80
CA VAL A 28 -8.05 11.09 14.82
C VAL A 28 -7.54 11.36 13.41
N ALA A 29 -7.53 12.62 12.98
CA ALA A 29 -7.12 12.99 11.62
C ALA A 29 -5.64 12.66 11.33
N ARG A 30 -4.77 12.89 12.32
CA ARG A 30 -3.34 12.57 12.23
C ARG A 30 -3.15 11.05 12.14
N THR A 31 -3.84 10.32 12.99
CA THR A 31 -3.78 8.85 13.04
C THR A 31 -4.26 8.24 11.74
N ALA A 32 -5.41 8.68 11.23
CA ALA A 32 -5.95 8.23 9.95
C ALA A 32 -4.95 8.43 8.80
N ALA A 33 -4.32 9.62 8.72
CA ALA A 33 -3.32 9.90 7.70
C ALA A 33 -2.09 8.99 7.80
N TRP A 34 -1.58 8.75 9.01
CA TRP A 34 -0.44 7.86 9.22
C TRP A 34 -0.75 6.39 8.93
N LEU A 35 -1.97 5.93 9.22
CA LEU A 35 -2.42 4.59 8.86
C LEU A 35 -2.44 4.39 7.33
N VAL A 36 -2.88 5.40 6.57
CA VAL A 36 -2.80 5.38 5.10
C VAL A 36 -1.35 5.36 4.61
N VAL A 37 -0.48 6.21 5.17
CA VAL A 37 0.96 6.24 4.81
C VAL A 37 1.63 4.91 5.11
N LEU A 38 1.33 4.30 6.25
CA LEU A 38 1.84 2.99 6.62
C LEU A 38 1.36 1.92 5.62
N GLY A 39 0.07 1.93 5.28
CA GLY A 39 -0.46 1.01 4.27
C GLY A 39 0.22 1.14 2.92
N LEU A 40 0.41 2.38 2.45
CA LEU A 40 1.13 2.68 1.20
C LEU A 40 2.59 2.26 1.26
N PHE A 41 3.26 2.46 2.39
CA PHE A 41 4.66 2.05 2.57
C PHE A 41 4.83 0.53 2.46
N LEU A 42 3.99 -0.24 3.14
CA LEU A 42 4.05 -1.70 3.11
C LEU A 42 3.75 -2.25 1.70
N LEU A 43 2.75 -1.69 1.02
CA LEU A 43 2.46 -2.05 -0.37
C LEU A 43 3.58 -1.63 -1.34
N ALA A 44 4.18 -0.46 -1.13
CA ALA A 44 5.26 0.04 -1.98
C ALA A 44 6.51 -0.84 -1.88
N LEU A 45 6.83 -1.37 -0.68
CA LEU A 45 7.94 -2.29 -0.50
C LEU A 45 7.75 -3.59 -1.29
N GLU A 46 6.56 -4.18 -1.20
CA GLU A 46 6.27 -5.49 -1.81
C GLU A 46 6.03 -5.41 -3.32
N GLU A 47 5.44 -4.32 -3.82
CA GLU A 47 5.11 -4.21 -5.24
C GLU A 47 6.17 -3.41 -6.03
N PRO A 48 6.17 -2.06 -6.07
CA PRO A 48 7.08 -1.32 -6.93
C PRO A 48 8.56 -1.45 -6.54
N VAL A 49 8.90 -1.50 -5.25
CA VAL A 49 10.31 -1.61 -4.83
C VAL A 49 10.87 -2.99 -5.16
N LEU A 50 10.12 -4.06 -4.86
CA LEU A 50 10.53 -5.41 -5.23
C LEU A 50 10.57 -5.59 -6.76
N THR A 51 9.59 -5.04 -7.49
CA THR A 51 9.59 -5.04 -8.96
C THR A 51 10.83 -4.37 -9.53
N LEU A 52 11.22 -3.21 -8.97
CA LEU A 52 12.45 -2.50 -9.35
C LEU A 52 13.70 -3.37 -9.10
N TRP A 53 13.77 -4.01 -7.94
CA TRP A 53 14.85 -4.91 -7.56
C TRP A 53 14.95 -6.11 -8.52
N LEU A 54 13.85 -6.80 -8.79
CA LEU A 54 13.80 -7.96 -9.68
C LEU A 54 14.14 -7.59 -11.12
N ALA A 55 13.70 -6.42 -11.59
CA ALA A 55 14.09 -5.92 -12.91
C ALA A 55 15.59 -5.55 -12.98
N SER A 56 16.19 -5.17 -11.85
CA SER A 56 17.60 -4.75 -11.79
C SER A 56 18.56 -5.92 -11.57
N THR A 57 18.10 -6.99 -10.93
CA THR A 57 18.90 -8.14 -10.52
C THR A 57 18.75 -9.31 -11.50
N GLY A 58 19.84 -10.04 -11.73
CA GLY A 58 19.83 -11.28 -12.54
C GLY A 58 19.73 -12.54 -11.67
N PRO A 59 19.59 -13.73 -12.29
CA PRO A 59 19.35 -15.01 -11.59
C PRO A 59 20.40 -15.41 -10.53
N ARG A 60 21.60 -14.83 -10.61
CA ARG A 60 22.67 -15.04 -9.62
C ARG A 60 22.45 -14.28 -8.32
N GLY A 61 21.75 -13.15 -8.36
CA GLY A 61 21.46 -12.32 -7.18
C GLY A 61 20.11 -12.64 -6.55
N ASP A 62 19.12 -13.04 -7.35
CA ASP A 62 17.82 -13.51 -6.90
C ASP A 62 17.29 -14.52 -7.93
N ARG A 63 16.64 -15.61 -7.47
CA ARG A 63 16.10 -16.65 -8.36
C ARG A 63 15.09 -16.09 -9.36
N ASP A 64 14.32 -15.09 -8.95
CA ASP A 64 13.26 -14.48 -9.76
C ASP A 64 13.75 -13.20 -10.47
N GLY A 65 15.05 -12.89 -10.38
CA GLY A 65 15.67 -11.75 -11.04
C GLY A 65 15.58 -11.84 -12.56
N MET A 66 15.07 -10.78 -13.19
CA MET A 66 14.75 -10.70 -14.62
C MET A 66 15.88 -10.12 -15.47
N ALA A 67 16.92 -9.53 -14.88
CA ALA A 67 17.98 -8.88 -15.64
C ALA A 67 18.73 -9.91 -16.51
N GLY A 68 18.71 -9.67 -17.83
CA GLY A 68 19.31 -10.58 -18.82
C GLY A 68 18.44 -11.77 -19.21
N LEU A 69 17.25 -11.93 -18.62
CA LEU A 69 16.28 -12.98 -18.99
C LEU A 69 15.16 -12.49 -19.91
N VAL A 70 14.89 -11.19 -19.91
CA VAL A 70 13.88 -10.55 -20.77
C VAL A 70 14.55 -9.59 -21.75
N THR A 71 13.85 -9.25 -22.84
CA THR A 71 14.36 -8.27 -23.80
C THR A 71 14.57 -6.90 -23.13
N PRO A 72 15.52 -6.07 -23.63
CA PRO A 72 15.73 -4.73 -23.08
C PRO A 72 14.47 -3.86 -23.06
N MET A 73 13.63 -3.98 -24.09
CA MET A 73 12.35 -3.27 -24.20
C MET A 73 11.37 -3.67 -23.09
N ALA A 74 11.19 -4.98 -22.85
CA ALA A 74 10.31 -5.47 -21.79
C ALA A 74 10.82 -5.02 -20.41
N ARG A 75 12.14 -5.11 -20.19
CA ARG A 75 12.77 -4.65 -18.95
C ARG A 75 12.52 -3.16 -18.68
N ALA A 76 12.62 -2.32 -19.70
CA ALA A 76 12.37 -0.89 -19.58
C ALA A 76 10.94 -0.62 -19.06
N HIS A 77 9.93 -1.28 -19.63
CA HIS A 77 8.55 -1.13 -19.17
C HIS A 77 8.33 -1.60 -17.72
N VAL A 78 9.00 -2.66 -17.28
CA VAL A 78 8.93 -3.11 -15.88
C VAL A 78 9.56 -2.07 -14.94
N LEU A 79 10.71 -1.49 -15.32
CA LEU A 79 11.35 -0.42 -14.56
C LEU A 79 10.46 0.83 -14.50
N ASP A 80 9.87 1.24 -15.62
CA ASP A 80 8.96 2.38 -15.68
C ASP A 80 7.73 2.17 -14.78
N ALA A 81 7.12 0.98 -14.84
CA ALA A 81 5.98 0.62 -13.99
C ALA A 81 6.34 0.69 -12.49
N ALA A 82 7.52 0.20 -12.11
CA ALA A 82 8.01 0.30 -10.74
C ALA A 82 8.20 1.75 -10.30
N VAL A 83 8.82 2.60 -11.13
CA VAL A 83 9.04 4.03 -10.84
C VAL A 83 7.70 4.78 -10.73
N PHE A 84 6.76 4.53 -11.64
CA PHE A 84 5.43 5.12 -11.58
C PHE A 84 4.65 4.66 -10.34
N GLY A 85 4.71 3.38 -9.98
CA GLY A 85 4.09 2.85 -8.77
C GLY A 85 4.64 3.50 -7.51
N LEU A 86 5.96 3.63 -7.39
CA LEU A 86 6.60 4.31 -6.27
C LEU A 86 6.23 5.80 -6.20
N THR A 87 6.22 6.47 -7.34
CA THR A 87 5.81 7.88 -7.44
C THR A 87 4.36 8.07 -7.01
N ALA A 88 3.46 7.18 -7.46
CA ALA A 88 2.06 7.19 -7.06
C ALA A 88 1.91 6.99 -5.53
N ALA A 89 2.65 6.05 -4.94
CA ALA A 89 2.63 5.83 -3.49
C ALA A 89 3.06 7.08 -2.71
N VAL A 90 4.12 7.77 -3.16
CA VAL A 90 4.59 9.03 -2.56
C VAL A 90 3.54 10.14 -2.68
N LEU A 91 2.92 10.30 -3.85
CA LEU A 91 1.87 11.30 -4.08
C LEU A 91 0.64 11.04 -3.24
N LEU A 92 0.20 9.78 -3.12
CA LEU A 92 -0.91 9.38 -2.25
C LEU A 92 -0.57 9.57 -0.77
N GLY A 93 0.68 9.30 -0.36
CA GLY A 93 1.15 9.56 1.00
C GLY A 93 1.15 11.06 1.32
N ARG A 94 1.61 11.90 0.39
CA ARG A 94 1.52 13.36 0.52
C ARG A 94 0.07 13.82 0.59
N LEU A 95 -0.81 13.27 -0.24
CA LEU A 95 -2.26 13.54 -0.21
C LEU A 95 -2.86 13.17 1.16
N ALA A 96 -2.46 12.02 1.73
CA ALA A 96 -2.87 11.55 3.04
C ALA A 96 -2.49 12.56 4.14
N LEU A 97 -1.23 13.01 4.15
CA LEU A 97 -0.69 13.94 5.15
C LEU A 97 -1.19 15.38 4.98
N THR A 98 -1.76 15.72 3.82
CA THR A 98 -2.21 17.08 3.51
C THR A 98 -3.74 17.16 3.45
N ALA A 99 -4.34 16.96 2.28
CA ALA A 99 -5.75 17.20 2.04
C ALA A 99 -6.65 16.23 2.81
N PHE A 100 -6.27 14.96 2.89
CA PHE A 100 -7.04 13.95 3.62
C PHE A 100 -7.04 14.22 5.14
N ARG A 101 -5.86 14.52 5.71
CA ARG A 101 -5.74 14.93 7.13
C ARG A 101 -6.55 16.18 7.47
N ARG A 102 -6.78 17.06 6.49
CA ARG A 102 -7.63 18.25 6.65
C ARG A 102 -9.14 17.95 6.49
N GLY A 103 -9.54 16.71 6.22
CA GLY A 103 -10.94 16.33 6.06
C GLY A 103 -11.54 16.61 4.67
N HIS A 104 -10.71 16.88 3.65
CA HIS A 104 -11.23 17.12 2.29
C HIS A 104 -11.81 15.82 1.69
N ARG A 105 -13.11 15.85 1.34
CA ARG A 105 -13.85 14.68 0.82
C ARG A 105 -13.29 14.11 -0.48
N TRP A 106 -12.76 14.95 -1.36
CA TRP A 106 -12.17 14.50 -2.63
C TRP A 106 -10.91 13.65 -2.39
N ALA A 107 -10.07 14.04 -1.43
CA ALA A 107 -8.86 13.29 -1.07
C ALA A 107 -9.23 11.92 -0.48
N HIS A 108 -10.27 11.87 0.36
CA HIS A 108 -10.82 10.61 0.85
C HIS A 108 -11.31 9.71 -0.30
N ARG A 109 -11.99 10.29 -1.30
CA ARG A 109 -12.47 9.55 -2.48
C ARG A 109 -11.33 8.98 -3.31
N ILE A 110 -10.27 9.77 -3.57
CA ILE A 110 -9.08 9.31 -4.29
C ILE A 110 -8.40 8.16 -3.55
N LEU A 111 -8.16 8.31 -2.23
CA LEU A 111 -7.53 7.26 -1.45
C LEU A 111 -8.38 5.99 -1.37
N ARG A 112 -9.72 6.11 -1.35
CA ARG A 112 -10.63 4.96 -1.40
C ARG A 112 -10.57 4.23 -2.75
N TRP A 113 -10.55 4.97 -3.85
CA TRP A 113 -10.38 4.36 -5.17
C TRP A 113 -9.00 3.73 -5.34
N GLY A 114 -7.94 4.39 -4.85
CA GLY A 114 -6.59 3.83 -4.81
C GLY A 114 -6.55 2.51 -4.05
N LEU A 115 -7.18 2.43 -2.87
CA LEU A 115 -7.31 1.19 -2.12
C LEU A 115 -8.08 0.12 -2.91
N ALA A 116 -9.20 0.47 -3.54
CA ALA A 116 -10.00 -0.48 -4.32
C ALA A 116 -9.20 -1.06 -5.51
N VAL A 117 -8.44 -0.23 -6.21
CA VAL A 117 -7.55 -0.66 -7.29
C VAL A 117 -6.46 -1.57 -6.75
N ALA A 118 -5.80 -1.19 -5.65
CA ALA A 118 -4.78 -2.03 -5.03
C ALA A 118 -5.33 -3.41 -4.63
N VAL A 119 -6.47 -3.46 -3.92
CA VAL A 119 -7.13 -4.72 -3.54
C VAL A 119 -7.50 -5.55 -4.77
N ALA A 120 -8.05 -4.94 -5.82
CA ALA A 120 -8.44 -5.65 -7.03
C ALA A 120 -7.23 -6.25 -7.75
N THR A 121 -6.15 -5.48 -7.89
CA THR A 121 -4.91 -5.95 -8.51
C THR A 121 -4.29 -7.08 -7.69
N GLU A 122 -4.17 -6.92 -6.37
CA GLU A 122 -3.62 -7.96 -5.48
C GLU A 122 -4.46 -9.23 -5.50
N ALA A 123 -5.78 -9.12 -5.47
CA ALA A 123 -6.66 -10.28 -5.57
C ALA A 123 -6.49 -10.98 -6.92
N ALA A 124 -6.41 -10.23 -8.02
CA ALA A 124 -6.21 -10.79 -9.35
C ALA A 124 -4.86 -11.50 -9.47
N THR A 125 -3.76 -10.90 -9.01
CA THR A 125 -2.43 -11.53 -9.07
C THR A 125 -2.35 -12.76 -8.17
N VAL A 126 -2.96 -12.72 -6.98
CA VAL A 126 -3.04 -13.88 -6.07
C VAL A 126 -3.82 -15.04 -6.68
N LEU A 127 -4.96 -14.76 -7.31
CA LEU A 127 -5.84 -15.80 -7.84
C LEU A 127 -5.36 -16.35 -9.19
N PHE A 128 -4.77 -15.51 -10.03
CA PHE A 128 -4.48 -15.85 -11.43
C PHE A 128 -2.99 -15.93 -11.78
N VAL A 129 -2.07 -15.50 -10.90
CA VAL A 129 -0.63 -15.47 -11.20
C VAL A 129 0.18 -16.25 -10.16
N SER A 130 0.17 -15.82 -8.89
CA SER A 130 0.98 -16.43 -7.83
C SER A 130 0.28 -16.27 -6.47
N SER A 131 0.02 -17.38 -5.77
CA SER A 131 -0.78 -17.37 -4.54
C SER A 131 -0.08 -16.79 -3.30
N ARG A 132 1.22 -16.45 -3.39
CA ARG A 132 1.98 -15.73 -2.34
C ARG A 132 1.89 -16.35 -0.93
N GLY A 133 1.83 -17.67 -0.86
CA GLY A 133 1.82 -18.46 0.37
C GLY A 133 0.42 -18.84 0.86
N LEU A 134 -0.64 -18.41 0.16
CA LEU A 134 -2.00 -18.80 0.47
C LEU A 134 -2.26 -20.28 0.11
N PRO A 135 -3.09 -20.99 0.89
CA PRO A 135 -3.48 -22.38 0.62
C PRO A 135 -4.53 -22.47 -0.50
N LEU A 136 -4.32 -21.73 -1.59
CA LEU A 136 -5.19 -21.71 -2.76
C LEU A 136 -4.54 -22.53 -3.88
N PRO A 137 -5.30 -23.38 -4.61
CA PRO A 137 -4.83 -23.94 -5.86
C PRO A 137 -4.63 -22.77 -6.84
N GLY A 138 -3.40 -22.60 -7.33
CA GLY A 138 -3.06 -21.48 -8.20
C GLY A 138 -2.07 -21.88 -9.29
N PRO A 139 -1.99 -21.11 -10.38
CA PRO A 139 -1.12 -21.42 -11.52
C PRO A 139 0.38 -21.47 -11.19
N GLY A 140 0.80 -20.95 -10.02
CA GLY A 140 2.17 -21.02 -9.50
C GLY A 140 2.57 -22.34 -8.82
N GLY A 141 1.70 -23.37 -8.77
CA GLY A 141 2.02 -24.71 -8.25
C GLY A 141 1.06 -25.22 -7.16
N THR A 142 1.42 -26.33 -6.51
CA THR A 142 0.59 -26.97 -5.46
C THR A 142 0.38 -26.05 -4.26
N ALA A 143 -0.83 -26.07 -3.67
CA ALA A 143 -1.21 -25.29 -2.49
C ALA A 143 -0.16 -25.36 -1.38
N GLY A 144 0.23 -24.21 -0.82
CA GLY A 144 1.22 -24.11 0.26
C GLY A 144 2.69 -24.21 -0.14
N ARG A 145 3.03 -24.46 -1.42
CA ARG A 145 4.42 -24.38 -1.92
C ARG A 145 4.78 -23.03 -2.56
N ALA A 146 3.80 -22.26 -3.03
CA ALA A 146 4.03 -21.07 -3.84
C ALA A 146 4.08 -19.79 -2.99
N GLY A 147 5.28 -19.35 -2.62
CA GLY A 147 5.58 -17.93 -2.37
C GLY A 147 5.48 -17.40 -0.93
N LEU A 148 6.17 -16.28 -0.71
CA LEU A 148 6.17 -15.41 0.48
C LEU A 148 5.58 -14.05 0.06
N GLY A 149 5.10 -13.23 1.01
CA GLY A 149 4.74 -11.82 0.72
C GLY A 149 3.27 -11.47 0.89
N TRP A 150 2.37 -12.42 1.14
CA TRP A 150 0.97 -12.06 1.41
C TRP A 150 0.78 -11.34 2.76
N GLN A 151 1.52 -11.73 3.79
CA GLN A 151 1.42 -11.14 5.12
C GLN A 151 1.67 -9.61 5.13
N PRO A 152 2.77 -9.09 4.57
CA PRO A 152 3.04 -7.65 4.54
C PRO A 152 1.97 -6.86 3.75
N ILE A 153 1.48 -7.43 2.65
CA ILE A 153 0.42 -6.83 1.81
C ILE A 153 -0.90 -6.77 2.56
N ALA A 154 -1.31 -7.86 3.21
CA ALA A 154 -2.52 -7.91 4.00
C ALA A 154 -2.51 -6.86 5.12
N VAL A 155 -1.38 -6.71 5.82
CA VAL A 155 -1.20 -5.66 6.84
C VAL A 155 -1.25 -4.27 6.22
N GLY A 156 -0.63 -4.07 5.06
CA GLY A 156 -0.68 -2.80 4.32
C GLY A 156 -2.09 -2.39 3.91
N LEU A 157 -2.84 -3.31 3.30
CA LEU A 157 -4.25 -3.10 2.91
C LEU A 157 -5.12 -2.82 4.14
N LEU A 158 -4.93 -3.56 5.22
CA LEU A 158 -5.65 -3.35 6.47
C LEU A 158 -5.35 -1.98 7.08
N ALA A 159 -4.08 -1.58 7.15
CA ALA A 159 -3.68 -0.28 7.67
C ALA A 159 -4.31 0.86 6.86
N TRP A 160 -4.28 0.78 5.53
CA TRP A 160 -4.92 1.77 4.66
C TRP A 160 -6.45 1.80 4.89
N ALA A 161 -7.10 0.64 4.90
CA ALA A 161 -8.54 0.53 5.15
C ALA A 161 -8.94 1.14 6.51
N LEU A 162 -8.18 0.86 7.57
CA LEU A 162 -8.38 1.44 8.89
C LEU A 162 -8.16 2.95 8.88
N GLY A 163 -7.16 3.46 8.15
CA GLY A 163 -6.96 4.90 7.98
C GLY A 163 -8.18 5.59 7.37
N LEU A 164 -8.77 4.99 6.32
CA LEU A 164 -10.02 5.49 5.72
C LEU A 164 -11.20 5.37 6.68
N TRP A 165 -11.30 4.29 7.45
CA TRP A 165 -12.38 4.08 8.41
C TRP A 165 -12.33 5.08 9.57
N VAL A 166 -11.16 5.26 10.19
CA VAL A 166 -10.94 6.24 11.27
C VAL A 166 -11.23 7.65 10.79
N ALA A 167 -10.88 8.00 9.54
CA ALA A 167 -11.13 9.33 8.99
C ALA A 167 -12.62 9.69 8.86
N ARG A 168 -13.56 8.74 8.94
CA ARG A 168 -15.00 9.03 8.82
C ARG A 168 -15.53 9.96 9.91
N THR A 169 -14.83 10.03 11.04
CA THR A 169 -15.18 10.90 12.18
C THR A 169 -14.49 12.26 12.12
N VAL A 170 -13.65 12.52 11.11
CA VAL A 170 -12.98 13.81 10.93
C VAL A 170 -13.96 14.79 10.25
N PRO A 171 -14.24 15.95 10.87
CA PRO A 171 -15.11 16.96 10.27
C PRO A 171 -14.58 17.48 8.93
N ALA A 172 -15.49 17.78 8.01
CA ALA A 172 -15.13 18.49 6.78
C ALA A 172 -14.67 19.93 7.12
N PRO A 173 -13.72 20.51 6.34
CA PRO A 173 -13.38 21.91 6.46
C PRO A 173 -14.64 22.77 6.32
N GLN A 174 -14.87 23.69 7.27
CA GLN A 174 -15.91 24.69 7.12
C GLN A 174 -15.52 25.69 6.02
N PRO A 175 -16.48 26.13 5.18
CA PRO A 175 -16.23 27.25 4.28
C PRO A 175 -15.81 28.46 5.12
N ARG A 176 -14.68 29.10 4.76
CA ARG A 176 -14.34 30.41 5.36
C ARG A 176 -15.48 31.36 4.98
N THR A 177 -16.27 31.79 5.97
CA THR A 177 -17.19 32.90 5.78
C THR A 177 -16.35 34.13 5.46
N ALA A 178 -16.52 34.69 4.25
CA ALA A 178 -15.87 35.94 3.90
C ALA A 178 -16.28 37.01 4.93
N PRO A 179 -15.35 37.88 5.37
CA PRO A 179 -15.73 39.01 6.20
C PRO A 179 -16.78 39.82 5.45
N LYS A 180 -17.92 40.10 6.10
CA LYS A 180 -18.89 41.07 5.57
C LYS A 180 -18.11 42.35 5.29
N ARG A 181 -18.14 42.84 4.06
CA ARG A 181 -17.71 44.20 3.77
C ARG A 181 -18.68 45.11 4.52
N GLU A 182 -18.18 45.84 5.49
CA GLU A 182 -18.91 46.99 6.03
C GLU A 182 -18.94 48.03 4.90
N GLU A 183 -20.17 48.42 4.51
CA GLU A 183 -20.45 49.41 3.47
C GLU A 183 -20.17 50.83 3.97
#